data_AF-X1S6T3-F1
#
_entry.id   AF-X1S6T3-F1
#
_cell.length_a   1.000
_cell.length_b   1.000
_cell.length_c   1.000
_cell.angle_alpha   90.00
_cell.angle_beta   90.00
_cell.angle_gamma   90.00
#
_symmetry.space_group_name_H-M   'P 1'
#
loop_
_entity.id
_entity.type
_entity.pdbx_description
1 polymer ?
#
loop_
_entity_poly.entity_id
_entity_poly.type
_entity_poly.pdbx_seq_one_letter_code
_entity_poly.pdbx_strand_id
1 'polypeptide(L)'
;MIFIGERINGGFKDIVKAIKEKDKDIIKKWAIRQTRAGADYIDVNIGAVSNKVKDYIWMIETVQETVPTPISIDTNKLEFVKEALKLCQKTPLINSTTAHDEKLDQLVPLAAEHEVGLIGVCMDEKGSPQDVNRRVELAAKIFTHAVEKGLPPERLFLDPVIMPLKFLQPQAANVLEAIRQFKLLSDPPPHIGVGLSNISSQTIESRLINRTFLVMAIEAGLDAAICDVTDTELVNAAITAELIKGEHIYSDSFIKAYQAAKKPGVGD
;
A
#
# COMPACT_ATOMS: atom_id res chain seq x y z
N MET A 1 -4.44 6.90 -9.42
CA MET A 1 -3.53 6.16 -8.53
C MET A 1 -4.11 6.12 -7.13
N ILE A 2 -3.95 4.97 -6.49
CA ILE A 2 -4.36 4.67 -5.12
C ILE A 2 -3.18 4.95 -4.20
N PHE A 3 -3.32 5.93 -3.31
CA PHE A 3 -2.31 6.32 -2.34
C PHE A 3 -2.61 5.69 -0.98
N ILE A 4 -1.66 4.93 -0.46
CA ILE A 4 -1.71 4.34 0.88
C ILE A 4 -0.70 5.09 1.74
N GLY A 5 -1.18 5.85 2.73
CA GLY A 5 -0.32 6.69 3.58
C GLY A 5 0.46 5.87 4.61
N GLU A 6 1.79 5.87 4.51
CA GLU A 6 2.70 4.97 5.26
C GLU A 6 3.04 5.41 6.70
N ARG A 7 2.59 6.58 7.14
CA ARG A 7 3.25 7.29 8.26
C ARG A 7 2.88 6.77 9.65
N ILE A 8 1.76 6.07 9.81
CA ILE A 8 1.31 5.48 11.09
C ILE A 8 1.92 4.08 11.22
N ASN A 9 3.24 4.05 11.37
CA ASN A 9 4.04 2.84 11.37
C ASN A 9 4.99 2.81 12.59
N GLY A 10 5.06 1.66 13.26
CA GLY A 10 5.90 1.42 14.44
C GLY A 10 7.41 1.50 14.20
N GLY A 11 7.87 1.76 12.99
CA GLY A 11 9.25 2.15 12.68
C GLY A 11 9.58 3.62 12.98
N PHE A 12 8.57 4.49 13.08
CA PHE A 12 8.77 5.91 13.38
C PHE A 12 8.78 6.19 14.89
N LYS A 13 9.81 6.91 15.36
CA LYS A 13 10.04 7.16 16.80
C LYS A 13 8.85 7.79 17.54
N ASP A 14 8.14 8.70 16.90
CA ASP A 14 6.96 9.35 17.48
C ASP A 14 5.76 8.39 17.57
N ILE A 15 5.56 7.52 16.57
CA ILE A 15 4.54 6.47 16.62
C ILE A 15 4.87 5.42 17.68
N VAL A 16 6.14 5.03 17.81
CA VAL A 16 6.60 4.15 18.90
C VAL A 16 6.25 4.73 20.26
N LYS A 17 6.51 6.02 20.47
CA LYS A 17 6.18 6.73 21.70
C LYS A 17 4.65 6.74 21.91
N ALA A 18 3.89 7.06 20.87
CA ALA A 18 2.44 7.11 20.92
C ALA A 18 1.81 5.77 21.35
N ILE A 19 2.29 4.66 20.79
CA ILE A 19 1.81 3.31 21.15
C ILE A 19 2.11 2.99 22.62
N LYS A 20 3.34 3.30 23.08
CA LYS A 20 3.78 3.00 24.46
C LYS A 20 3.03 3.82 25.50
N GLU A 21 2.78 5.09 25.21
CA GLU A 21 2.16 6.05 26.14
C GLU A 21 0.64 6.16 25.96
N LYS A 22 0.05 5.46 24.97
CA LYS A 22 -1.36 5.59 24.58
C LYS A 22 -1.75 7.02 24.22
N ASP A 23 -0.81 7.76 23.62
CA ASP A 23 -1.02 9.11 23.13
C ASP A 23 -1.77 9.08 21.80
N LYS A 24 -3.09 9.34 21.86
CA LYS A 24 -3.94 9.41 20.67
C LYS A 24 -3.54 10.61 19.79
N ASP A 25 -3.05 11.71 20.34
CA ASP A 25 -2.90 12.97 19.60
C ASP A 25 -1.87 12.86 18.47
N ILE A 26 -0.80 12.09 18.67
CA ILE A 26 0.19 11.81 17.62
C ILE A 26 -0.44 11.03 16.46
N ILE A 27 -1.21 9.99 16.77
CA ILE A 27 -1.90 9.16 15.76
C ILE A 27 -2.93 10.01 15.00
N LYS A 28 -3.76 10.77 15.73
CA LYS A 28 -4.77 11.68 15.16
C LYS A 28 -4.14 12.70 14.22
N LYS A 29 -3.05 13.33 14.64
CA LYS A 29 -2.31 14.33 13.85
C LYS A 29 -1.86 13.74 12.51
N TRP A 30 -1.30 12.54 12.49
CA TRP A 30 -0.86 11.90 11.26
C TRP A 30 -2.01 11.41 10.39
N ALA A 31 -3.08 10.87 10.99
CA ALA A 31 -4.29 10.49 10.26
C ALA A 31 -4.88 11.68 9.49
N ILE A 32 -5.05 12.84 10.16
CA ILE A 32 -5.56 14.07 9.55
C ILE A 32 -4.65 14.55 8.42
N ARG A 33 -3.33 14.57 8.64
CA ARG A 33 -2.36 15.04 7.64
C ARG A 33 -2.40 14.19 6.37
N GLN A 34 -2.38 12.87 6.52
CA GLN A 34 -2.40 11.95 5.38
C GLN A 34 -3.73 12.00 4.63
N THR A 35 -4.85 12.07 5.35
CA THR A 35 -6.18 12.24 4.75
C THR A 35 -6.28 13.53 3.93
N ARG A 36 -5.82 14.66 4.51
CA ARG A 36 -5.81 15.96 3.80
C ARG A 36 -4.86 15.99 2.61
N ALA A 37 -3.82 15.16 2.63
CA ALA A 37 -2.89 15.00 1.51
C ALA A 37 -3.42 14.07 0.40
N GLY A 38 -4.60 13.49 0.56
CA GLY A 38 -5.26 12.69 -0.48
C GLY A 38 -5.01 11.18 -0.39
N ALA A 39 -4.65 10.66 0.79
CA ALA A 39 -4.57 9.22 1.01
C ALA A 39 -5.94 8.55 0.79
N ASP A 40 -5.95 7.48 0.00
CA ASP A 40 -7.10 6.58 -0.19
C ASP A 40 -7.21 5.57 0.95
N TYR A 41 -6.06 5.15 1.51
CA TYR A 41 -5.99 4.32 2.70
C TYR A 41 -4.95 4.88 3.69
N ILE A 42 -5.17 4.68 4.98
CA ILE A 42 -4.17 4.93 6.03
C ILE A 42 -3.56 3.59 6.43
N ASP A 43 -2.27 3.41 6.17
CA ASP A 43 -1.53 2.24 6.64
C ASP A 43 -1.34 2.31 8.15
N VAL A 44 -1.72 1.23 8.84
CA VAL A 44 -1.59 1.11 10.29
C VAL A 44 -0.75 -0.13 10.58
N ASN A 45 0.51 0.11 10.95
CA ASN A 45 1.50 -0.91 11.27
C ASN A 45 2.00 -0.74 12.71
N ILE A 46 1.80 -1.73 13.57
CA ILE A 46 2.27 -1.69 14.98
C ILE A 46 3.77 -1.96 15.14
N GLY A 47 4.39 -2.57 14.13
CA GLY A 47 5.78 -2.99 14.14
C GLY A 47 6.12 -3.93 15.30
N ALA A 48 7.39 -3.89 15.72
CA ALA A 48 7.86 -4.64 16.88
C ALA A 48 7.52 -3.95 18.23
N VAL A 49 6.71 -2.88 18.22
CA VAL A 49 6.47 -2.05 19.42
C VAL A 49 5.61 -2.77 20.46
N SER A 50 4.63 -3.55 20.01
CA SER A 50 3.78 -4.37 20.87
C SER A 50 3.28 -5.62 20.15
N ASN A 51 3.13 -6.70 20.92
CA ASN A 51 2.54 -7.96 20.47
C ASN A 51 1.10 -8.15 20.95
N LYS A 52 0.47 -7.11 21.52
CA LYS A 52 -0.90 -7.21 22.06
C LYS A 52 -1.91 -6.74 21.01
N VAL A 53 -2.88 -7.58 20.67
CA VAL A 53 -3.96 -7.25 19.70
C VAL A 53 -4.67 -5.95 20.10
N LYS A 54 -4.96 -5.76 21.40
CA LYS A 54 -5.59 -4.53 21.91
C LYS A 54 -4.82 -3.23 21.60
N ASP A 55 -3.50 -3.30 21.46
CA ASP A 55 -2.70 -2.12 21.14
C ASP A 55 -2.84 -1.76 19.67
N TYR A 56 -2.97 -2.78 18.81
CA TYR A 56 -3.22 -2.60 17.38
C TYR A 56 -4.62 -2.08 17.11
N ILE A 57 -5.62 -2.68 17.76
CA ILE A 57 -7.01 -2.22 17.68
C ILE A 57 -7.14 -0.77 18.15
N TRP A 58 -6.49 -0.41 19.25
CA TRP A 58 -6.45 0.99 19.71
C TRP A 58 -5.90 1.97 18.65
N MET A 59 -4.88 1.56 17.88
CA MET A 59 -4.36 2.40 16.78
C MET A 59 -5.42 2.57 15.68
N ILE A 60 -6.05 1.47 15.25
CA ILE A 60 -7.10 1.47 14.22
C ILE A 60 -8.28 2.34 14.64
N GLU A 61 -8.82 2.12 15.84
CA GLU A 61 -9.93 2.90 16.39
C GLU A 61 -9.59 4.39 16.45
N THR A 62 -8.38 4.74 16.90
CA THR A 62 -7.93 6.14 16.95
C THR A 62 -7.92 6.80 15.57
N VAL A 63 -7.52 6.08 14.52
CA VAL A 63 -7.56 6.60 13.15
C VAL A 63 -9.02 6.79 12.69
N GLN A 64 -9.86 5.77 12.84
CA GLN A 64 -11.26 5.79 12.37
C GLN A 64 -12.12 6.83 13.10
N GLU A 65 -11.88 7.05 14.39
CA GLU A 65 -12.53 8.13 15.18
C GLU A 65 -12.18 9.54 14.65
N THR A 66 -11.11 9.66 13.87
CA THR A 66 -10.51 10.95 13.51
C THR A 66 -10.72 11.34 12.06
N VAL A 67 -10.66 10.37 11.14
CA VAL A 67 -10.72 10.63 9.70
C VAL A 67 -11.62 9.63 8.98
N PRO A 68 -12.25 10.04 7.86
CA PRO A 68 -13.08 9.13 7.06
C PRO A 68 -12.26 8.23 6.14
N THR A 69 -10.94 8.32 6.07
CA THR A 69 -10.14 7.48 5.16
C THR A 69 -10.09 6.03 5.69
N PRO A 70 -10.36 5.01 4.85
CA PRO A 70 -10.30 3.60 5.26
C PRO A 70 -8.89 3.16 5.65
N ILE A 71 -8.79 2.02 6.32
CA ILE A 71 -7.56 1.49 6.90
C ILE A 71 -6.90 0.47 5.96
N SER A 72 -5.58 0.56 5.81
CA SER A 72 -4.73 -0.56 5.38
C SER A 72 -4.23 -1.28 6.64
N ILE A 73 -4.71 -2.51 6.85
CA ILE A 73 -4.42 -3.37 7.99
C ILE A 73 -3.04 -3.99 7.77
N ASP A 74 -1.98 -3.29 8.20
CA ASP A 74 -0.59 -3.76 8.04
C ASP A 74 -0.13 -4.61 9.23
N THR A 75 -0.20 -5.93 9.03
CA THR A 75 0.28 -6.93 9.98
C THR A 75 0.42 -8.31 9.33
N ASN A 76 1.43 -9.07 9.75
CA ASN A 76 1.63 -10.46 9.31
C ASN A 76 0.94 -11.50 10.21
N LYS A 77 0.22 -11.05 11.26
CA LYS A 77 -0.42 -11.90 12.27
C LYS A 77 -1.91 -12.07 11.97
N LEU A 78 -2.33 -13.31 11.68
CA LEU A 78 -3.72 -13.62 11.34
C LEU A 78 -4.73 -13.18 12.41
N GLU A 79 -4.40 -13.34 13.69
CA GLU A 79 -5.24 -12.90 14.81
C GLU A 79 -5.53 -11.38 14.75
N PHE A 80 -4.51 -10.58 14.41
CA PHE A 80 -4.64 -9.13 14.32
C PHE A 80 -5.53 -8.72 13.14
N VAL A 81 -5.37 -9.40 12.00
CA VAL A 81 -6.24 -9.19 10.82
C VAL A 81 -7.69 -9.49 11.16
N LYS A 82 -7.96 -10.65 11.78
CA LYS A 82 -9.33 -11.07 12.14
C LYS A 82 -10.00 -10.10 13.11
N GLU A 83 -9.30 -9.63 14.14
CA GLU A 83 -9.90 -8.64 15.06
C GLU A 83 -10.07 -7.27 14.41
N ALA A 84 -9.13 -6.84 13.55
CA ALA A 84 -9.25 -5.58 12.84
C ALA A 84 -10.45 -5.57 11.87
N LEU A 85 -10.68 -6.65 11.13
CA LEU A 85 -11.79 -6.77 10.18
C LEU A 85 -13.16 -6.62 10.85
N LYS A 86 -13.33 -7.11 12.09
CA LYS A 86 -14.59 -6.98 12.85
C LYS A 86 -14.93 -5.53 13.22
N LEU A 87 -13.93 -4.66 13.31
CA LEU A 87 -14.03 -3.31 13.88
C LEU A 87 -13.84 -2.20 12.83
N CYS A 88 -13.41 -2.55 11.62
CA CYS A 88 -13.28 -1.58 10.54
C CYS A 88 -14.65 -1.05 10.11
N GLN A 89 -14.84 0.27 10.20
CA GLN A 89 -16.11 0.94 9.89
C GLN A 89 -16.32 1.15 8.38
N LYS A 90 -15.22 1.14 7.62
CA LYS A 90 -15.18 1.23 6.16
C LYS A 90 -14.40 0.06 5.61
N THR A 91 -14.66 -0.34 4.37
CA THR A 91 -13.97 -1.43 3.68
C THR A 91 -12.45 -1.24 3.74
N PRO A 92 -11.72 -2.06 4.52
CA PRO A 92 -10.27 -1.94 4.64
C PRO A 92 -9.55 -2.60 3.46
N LEU A 93 -8.22 -2.43 3.46
CA LEU A 93 -7.26 -3.19 2.64
C LEU A 93 -6.43 -4.08 3.57
N ILE A 94 -6.31 -5.37 3.28
CA ILE A 94 -5.43 -6.27 4.04
C ILE A 94 -4.01 -6.15 3.49
N ASN A 95 -3.06 -5.77 4.34
CA ASN A 95 -1.63 -5.70 4.04
C ASN A 95 -0.87 -6.67 4.97
N SER A 96 -0.52 -7.88 4.55
CA SER A 96 -0.63 -8.48 3.22
C SER A 96 -0.61 -10.01 3.36
N THR A 97 -0.80 -10.72 2.25
CA THR A 97 -0.40 -12.13 2.12
C THR A 97 0.89 -12.26 1.31
N THR A 98 1.50 -13.44 1.32
CA THR A 98 2.63 -13.81 0.46
C THR A 98 2.26 -15.00 -0.41
N ALA A 99 3.14 -15.40 -1.33
CA ALA A 99 2.96 -16.59 -2.16
C ALA A 99 3.23 -17.93 -1.43
N HIS A 100 3.29 -17.89 -0.09
CA HIS A 100 3.37 -19.07 0.77
C HIS A 100 1.98 -19.70 0.90
N ASP A 101 1.87 -21.02 0.66
CA ASP A 101 0.56 -21.69 0.56
C ASP A 101 -0.29 -21.51 1.83
N GLU A 102 0.30 -21.72 3.01
CA GLU A 102 -0.39 -21.49 4.29
C GLU A 102 -0.93 -20.05 4.43
N LYS A 103 -0.21 -19.03 3.96
CA LYS A 103 -0.65 -17.64 4.05
C LYS A 103 -1.77 -17.35 3.06
N LEU A 104 -1.69 -17.89 1.85
CA LEU A 104 -2.76 -17.80 0.86
C LEU A 104 -4.05 -18.43 1.37
N ASP A 105 -3.97 -19.67 1.87
CA ASP A 105 -5.13 -20.41 2.39
C ASP A 105 -5.78 -19.73 3.60
N GLN A 106 -5.03 -18.95 4.38
CA GLN A 106 -5.55 -18.21 5.53
C GLN A 106 -6.15 -16.86 5.16
N LEU A 107 -5.49 -16.08 4.30
CA LEU A 107 -5.82 -14.67 4.08
C LEU A 107 -6.71 -14.43 2.86
N VAL A 108 -6.57 -15.25 1.80
CA VAL A 108 -7.38 -15.05 0.58
C VAL A 108 -8.86 -15.35 0.85
N PRO A 109 -9.25 -16.50 1.47
CA PRO A 109 -10.66 -16.74 1.79
C PRO A 109 -11.22 -15.68 2.75
N LEU A 110 -10.40 -15.21 3.69
CA LEU A 110 -10.79 -14.15 4.63
C LEU A 110 -11.08 -12.83 3.90
N ALA A 111 -10.23 -12.45 2.93
CA ALA A 111 -10.44 -11.27 2.11
C ALA A 111 -11.71 -11.38 1.24
N ALA A 112 -11.93 -12.55 0.64
CA ALA A 112 -13.11 -12.82 -0.17
C ALA A 112 -14.41 -12.79 0.66
N GLU A 113 -14.44 -13.46 1.82
CA GLU A 113 -15.58 -13.50 2.74
C GLU A 113 -15.98 -12.10 3.22
N HIS A 114 -15.00 -11.24 3.50
CA HIS A 114 -15.25 -9.89 4.01
C HIS A 114 -15.37 -8.84 2.89
N GLU A 115 -15.23 -9.26 1.63
CA GLU A 115 -15.32 -8.39 0.46
C GLU A 115 -14.31 -7.21 0.46
N VAL A 116 -13.10 -7.46 0.98
CA VAL A 116 -12.05 -6.45 1.16
C VAL A 116 -10.91 -6.61 0.16
N GLY A 117 -10.12 -5.55 -0.02
CA GLY A 117 -8.90 -5.62 -0.82
C GLY A 117 -7.81 -6.45 -0.14
N LEU A 118 -6.91 -7.04 -0.92
CA LEU A 118 -5.76 -7.79 -0.42
C LEU A 118 -4.49 -7.44 -1.20
N ILE A 119 -3.42 -7.10 -0.48
CA ILE A 119 -2.07 -7.02 -1.03
C ILE A 119 -1.43 -8.40 -1.02
N GLY A 120 -1.01 -8.87 -2.20
CA GLY A 120 -0.27 -10.11 -2.40
C GLY A 120 1.18 -9.85 -2.76
N VAL A 121 2.08 -10.07 -1.80
CA VAL A 121 3.51 -9.82 -1.95
C VAL A 121 4.18 -11.00 -2.63
N CYS A 122 4.89 -10.75 -3.73
CA CYS A 122 5.60 -11.76 -4.53
C CYS A 122 6.85 -12.28 -3.81
N MET A 123 6.64 -13.01 -2.72
CA MET A 123 7.65 -13.61 -1.86
C MET A 123 7.14 -14.96 -1.35
N ASP A 124 8.02 -15.93 -1.16
CA ASP A 124 7.69 -17.27 -0.67
C ASP A 124 8.66 -17.73 0.43
N GLU A 125 8.72 -19.04 0.71
CA GLU A 125 9.63 -19.65 1.69
C GLU A 125 11.10 -19.45 1.35
N LYS A 126 11.44 -19.25 0.06
CA LYS A 126 12.80 -18.97 -0.42
C LYS A 126 13.18 -17.50 -0.27
N GLY A 127 12.24 -16.66 0.17
CA GLY A 127 12.43 -15.24 0.35
C GLY A 127 12.13 -14.45 -0.92
N SER A 128 12.73 -13.27 -1.03
CA SER A 128 12.39 -12.33 -2.10
C SER A 128 13.00 -12.74 -3.46
N PRO A 129 12.25 -12.64 -4.57
CA PRO A 129 12.68 -13.08 -5.89
C PRO A 129 13.81 -12.21 -6.43
N GLN A 130 14.75 -12.84 -7.14
CA GLN A 130 15.94 -12.17 -7.67
C GLN A 130 15.80 -11.74 -9.13
N ASP A 131 14.87 -12.34 -9.87
CA ASP A 131 14.64 -12.07 -11.29
C ASP A 131 13.16 -11.76 -11.58
N VAL A 132 12.88 -11.38 -12.82
CA VAL A 132 11.53 -11.02 -13.31
C VAL A 132 10.63 -12.25 -13.38
N ASN A 133 11.13 -13.35 -13.94
CA ASN A 133 10.34 -14.55 -14.17
C ASN A 133 9.80 -15.12 -12.85
N ARG A 134 10.64 -15.14 -11.81
CA ARG A 134 10.20 -15.58 -10.48
C ARG A 134 9.14 -14.66 -9.89
N ARG A 135 9.25 -13.34 -10.06
CA ARG A 135 8.20 -12.40 -9.63
C ARG A 135 6.86 -12.70 -10.31
N VAL A 136 6.89 -12.91 -11.63
CA VAL A 136 5.69 -13.19 -12.43
C VAL A 136 5.09 -14.55 -12.08
N GLU A 137 5.92 -15.57 -11.83
CA GLU A 137 5.45 -16.87 -11.35
C GLU A 137 4.74 -16.75 -9.99
N LEU A 138 5.32 -16.03 -9.03
CA LEU A 138 4.71 -15.80 -7.72
C LEU A 138 3.43 -14.98 -7.82
N ALA A 139 3.42 -13.95 -8.68
CA ALA A 139 2.23 -13.14 -8.95
C ALA A 139 1.10 -13.98 -9.56
N ALA A 140 1.41 -14.82 -10.55
CA ALA A 140 0.44 -15.72 -11.17
C ALA A 140 -0.12 -16.73 -10.16
N LYS A 141 0.73 -17.25 -9.25
CA LYS A 141 0.31 -18.12 -8.15
C LYS A 141 -0.68 -17.43 -7.22
N ILE A 142 -0.35 -16.23 -6.74
CA ILE A 142 -1.23 -15.41 -5.89
C ILE A 142 -2.54 -15.10 -6.61
N PHE A 143 -2.46 -14.65 -7.86
CA PHE A 143 -3.61 -14.31 -8.69
C PHE A 143 -4.56 -15.49 -8.89
N THR A 144 -4.02 -16.65 -9.27
CA THR A 144 -4.83 -17.85 -9.52
C THR A 144 -5.54 -18.28 -8.24
N HIS A 145 -4.82 -18.30 -7.11
CA HIS A 145 -5.41 -18.64 -5.82
C HIS A 145 -6.48 -17.63 -5.40
N ALA A 146 -6.26 -16.34 -5.63
CA ALA A 146 -7.24 -15.28 -5.37
C ALA A 146 -8.55 -15.53 -6.12
N VAL A 147 -8.47 -15.72 -7.44
CA VAL A 147 -9.63 -15.94 -8.31
C VAL A 147 -10.36 -17.23 -7.96
N GLU A 148 -9.64 -18.34 -7.72
CA GLU A 148 -10.23 -19.63 -7.34
C GLU A 148 -11.01 -19.57 -6.03
N LYS A 149 -10.61 -18.70 -5.10
CA LYS A 149 -11.29 -18.47 -3.82
C LYS A 149 -12.33 -17.35 -3.87
N GLY A 150 -12.59 -16.78 -5.04
CA GLY A 150 -13.62 -15.77 -5.25
C GLY A 150 -13.20 -14.33 -4.92
N LEU A 151 -11.90 -14.05 -4.77
CA LEU A 151 -11.40 -12.67 -4.70
C LEU A 151 -11.20 -12.14 -6.13
N PRO A 152 -11.97 -11.13 -6.58
CA PRO A 152 -11.89 -10.65 -7.95
C PRO A 152 -10.61 -9.82 -8.19
N PRO A 153 -10.11 -9.73 -9.44
CA PRO A 153 -8.88 -9.00 -9.77
C PRO A 153 -8.85 -7.56 -9.27
N GLU A 154 -9.98 -6.85 -9.30
CA GLU A 154 -10.11 -5.45 -8.86
C GLU A 154 -9.95 -5.26 -7.34
N ARG A 155 -9.97 -6.35 -6.56
CA ARG A 155 -9.68 -6.33 -5.11
C ARG A 155 -8.29 -6.88 -4.79
N LEU A 156 -7.52 -7.33 -5.79
CA LEU A 156 -6.18 -7.87 -5.60
C LEU A 156 -5.12 -6.84 -6.00
N PHE A 157 -4.18 -6.58 -5.10
CA PHE A 157 -3.03 -5.70 -5.30
C PHE A 157 -1.76 -6.55 -5.32
N LEU A 158 -1.16 -6.76 -6.48
CA LEU A 158 0.08 -7.54 -6.60
C LEU A 158 1.29 -6.64 -6.32
N ASP A 159 2.14 -7.04 -5.36
CA ASP A 159 3.38 -6.33 -5.02
C ASP A 159 4.62 -7.11 -5.51
N PRO A 160 5.39 -6.56 -6.47
CA PRO A 160 6.60 -7.18 -7.03
C PRO A 160 7.82 -7.19 -6.09
N VAL A 161 7.69 -6.67 -4.87
CA VAL A 161 8.73 -6.53 -3.85
C VAL A 161 9.86 -5.60 -4.29
N ILE A 162 9.71 -4.32 -3.95
CA ILE A 162 10.80 -3.35 -4.09
C ILE A 162 11.96 -3.68 -3.14
N MET A 163 13.17 -3.61 -3.66
CA MET A 163 14.42 -3.79 -2.89
C MET A 163 15.22 -2.48 -2.85
N PRO A 164 16.05 -2.24 -1.80
CA PRO A 164 16.83 -1.02 -1.70
C PRO A 164 17.83 -0.84 -2.84
N LEU A 165 17.68 0.27 -3.58
CA LEU A 165 18.53 0.63 -4.73
C LEU A 165 20.02 0.65 -4.36
N LYS A 166 20.32 1.12 -3.14
CA LYS A 166 21.70 1.25 -2.62
C LYS A 166 22.49 -0.07 -2.63
N PHE A 167 21.82 -1.19 -2.41
CA PHE A 167 22.47 -2.50 -2.25
C PHE A 167 22.15 -3.46 -3.39
N LEU A 168 21.00 -3.26 -4.06
CA LEU A 168 20.42 -4.20 -5.00
C LEU A 168 19.97 -3.47 -6.28
N GLN A 169 20.80 -2.56 -6.81
CA GLN A 169 20.46 -1.66 -7.91
C GLN A 169 19.80 -2.32 -9.13
N PRO A 170 20.25 -3.50 -9.64
CA PRO A 170 19.60 -4.16 -10.78
C PRO A 170 18.13 -4.52 -10.55
N GLN A 171 17.70 -4.68 -9.28
CA GLN A 171 16.34 -5.07 -8.95
C GLN A 171 15.31 -3.99 -9.33
N ALA A 172 15.70 -2.71 -9.37
CA ALA A 172 14.79 -1.64 -9.76
C ALA A 172 14.24 -1.85 -11.19
N ALA A 173 15.11 -2.21 -12.14
CA ALA A 173 14.71 -2.51 -13.52
C ALA A 173 13.85 -3.79 -13.59
N ASN A 174 14.22 -4.83 -12.83
CA ASN A 174 13.45 -6.08 -12.77
C ASN A 174 12.04 -5.86 -12.22
N VAL A 175 11.89 -4.98 -11.21
CA VAL A 175 10.58 -4.63 -10.66
C VAL A 175 9.72 -3.93 -11.71
N LEU A 176 10.26 -2.95 -12.44
CA LEU A 176 9.52 -2.27 -13.50
C LEU A 176 9.05 -3.23 -14.60
N GLU A 177 9.89 -4.17 -14.99
CA GLU A 177 9.52 -5.19 -15.98
C GLU A 177 8.46 -6.17 -15.43
N ALA A 178 8.56 -6.57 -14.16
CA ALA A 178 7.54 -7.38 -13.52
C ALA A 178 6.18 -6.66 -13.47
N ILE A 179 6.16 -5.36 -13.17
CA ILE A 179 4.94 -4.52 -13.20
C ILE A 179 4.27 -4.58 -14.58
N ARG A 180 5.04 -4.44 -15.67
CA ARG A 180 4.49 -4.55 -17.04
C ARG A 180 3.85 -5.92 -17.29
N GLN A 181 4.48 -6.99 -16.83
CA GLN A 181 3.98 -8.35 -17.02
C GLN A 181 2.78 -8.68 -16.12
N PHE A 182 2.68 -8.09 -14.92
CA PHE A 182 1.53 -8.31 -14.03
C PHE A 182 0.23 -7.78 -14.66
N LYS A 183 0.29 -6.71 -15.45
CA LYS A 183 -0.87 -6.19 -16.21
C LYS A 183 -1.41 -7.16 -17.25
N LEU A 184 -0.62 -8.16 -17.65
CA LEU A 184 -0.99 -9.13 -18.68
C LEU A 184 -1.62 -10.41 -18.09
N LEU A 185 -1.73 -10.52 -16.76
CA LEU A 185 -2.27 -11.71 -16.10
C LEU A 185 -3.77 -11.92 -16.35
N SER A 186 -4.54 -10.84 -16.49
CA SER A 186 -5.98 -10.91 -16.74
C SER A 186 -6.53 -9.63 -17.38
N ASP A 187 -7.76 -9.72 -17.87
CA ASP A 187 -8.58 -8.58 -18.30
C ASP A 187 -9.95 -8.67 -17.62
N PRO A 188 -10.32 -7.74 -16.72
CA PRO A 188 -9.50 -6.60 -16.27
C PRO A 188 -8.25 -7.04 -15.47
N PRO A 189 -7.17 -6.24 -15.51
CA PRO A 189 -5.94 -6.54 -14.77
C PRO A 189 -6.13 -6.34 -13.27
N PRO A 190 -5.39 -7.08 -12.42
CA PRO A 190 -5.33 -6.76 -10.99
C PRO A 190 -4.68 -5.38 -10.77
N HIS A 191 -4.90 -4.81 -9.58
CA HIS A 191 -4.10 -3.67 -9.14
C HIS A 191 -2.65 -4.09 -8.92
N ILE A 192 -1.73 -3.15 -9.09
CA ILE A 192 -0.31 -3.33 -8.85
C ILE A 192 0.13 -2.28 -7.85
N GLY A 193 0.51 -2.75 -6.66
CA GLY A 193 0.90 -1.94 -5.52
C GLY A 193 2.37 -2.10 -5.15
N VAL A 194 2.99 -1.08 -4.58
CA VAL A 194 4.35 -1.20 -4.03
C VAL A 194 4.52 -0.46 -2.70
N GLY A 195 5.33 -1.02 -1.82
CA GLY A 195 6.00 -0.28 -0.74
C GLY A 195 7.09 0.65 -1.29
N LEU A 196 6.72 1.87 -1.69
CA LEU A 196 7.60 2.76 -2.47
C LEU A 196 8.88 3.11 -1.70
N SER A 197 8.79 3.49 -0.44
CA SER A 197 9.93 3.95 0.37
C SER A 197 11.04 2.91 0.55
N ASN A 198 10.79 1.64 0.22
CA ASN A 198 11.81 0.59 0.21
C ASN A 198 12.92 0.87 -0.81
N ILE A 199 12.62 1.51 -1.95
CA ILE A 199 13.60 1.73 -3.03
C ILE A 199 14.76 2.61 -2.56
N SER A 200 14.47 3.60 -1.71
CA SER A 200 15.42 4.60 -1.24
C SER A 200 15.96 4.33 0.16
N SER A 201 15.68 3.15 0.72
CA SER A 201 16.15 2.79 2.06
C SER A 201 17.66 3.01 2.22
N GLN A 202 18.04 3.75 3.27
CA GLN A 202 19.43 4.09 3.62
C GLN A 202 20.20 4.93 2.57
N THR A 203 19.49 5.61 1.66
CA THR A 203 20.07 6.58 0.72
C THR A 203 20.01 8.00 1.28
N ILE A 204 20.81 8.91 0.69
CA ILE A 204 20.81 10.35 1.05
C ILE A 204 19.66 11.06 0.33
N GLU A 205 19.56 10.89 -0.98
CA GLU A 205 18.59 11.57 -1.85
C GLU A 205 17.25 10.80 -1.93
N SER A 206 16.72 10.40 -0.78
CA SER A 206 15.63 9.42 -0.73
C SER A 206 14.34 9.88 -1.42
N ARG A 207 13.99 11.16 -1.23
CA ARG A 207 12.83 11.77 -1.90
C ARG A 207 12.97 11.76 -3.41
N LEU A 208 14.12 12.20 -3.94
CA LEU A 208 14.36 12.21 -5.38
C LEU A 208 14.27 10.81 -5.99
N ILE A 209 14.85 9.81 -5.32
CA ILE A 209 14.81 8.41 -5.76
C ILE A 209 13.36 7.90 -5.74
N ASN A 210 12.60 8.13 -4.66
CA ASN A 210 11.20 7.73 -4.55
C ASN A 210 10.34 8.34 -5.67
N ARG A 211 10.46 9.65 -5.91
CA ARG A 211 9.72 10.36 -6.97
C ARG A 211 10.01 9.80 -8.35
N THR A 212 11.31 9.64 -8.65
CA THR A 212 11.75 9.20 -9.98
C THR A 212 11.29 7.77 -10.24
N PHE A 213 11.47 6.88 -9.27
CA PHE A 213 11.01 5.49 -9.39
C PHE A 213 9.49 5.41 -9.53
N LEU A 214 8.73 6.20 -8.76
CA LEU A 214 7.27 6.21 -8.84
C LEU A 214 6.78 6.58 -10.25
N VAL A 215 7.35 7.61 -10.87
CA VAL A 215 7.00 8.02 -12.25
C VAL A 215 7.28 6.89 -13.25
N MET A 216 8.45 6.24 -13.13
CA MET A 216 8.80 5.09 -13.99
C MET A 216 7.85 3.90 -13.76
N ALA A 217 7.45 3.65 -12.52
CA ALA A 217 6.55 2.55 -12.18
C ALA A 217 5.13 2.81 -12.67
N ILE A 218 4.63 4.04 -12.61
CA ILE A 218 3.33 4.43 -13.17
C ILE A 218 3.31 4.21 -14.70
N GLU A 219 4.40 4.55 -15.39
CA GLU A 219 4.55 4.25 -16.83
C GLU A 219 4.47 2.75 -17.09
N ALA A 220 5.15 1.93 -16.28
CA ALA A 220 5.13 0.49 -16.38
C ALA A 220 3.75 -0.14 -16.08
N GLY A 221 2.86 0.57 -15.37
CA GLY A 221 1.50 0.11 -15.08
C GLY A 221 1.11 0.09 -13.60
N LEU A 222 1.96 0.61 -12.71
CA LEU A 222 1.65 0.76 -11.29
C LEU A 222 0.44 1.69 -11.08
N ASP A 223 -0.51 1.26 -10.24
CA ASP A 223 -1.71 2.03 -9.92
C ASP A 223 -1.97 2.18 -8.41
N ALA A 224 -1.12 1.61 -7.55
CA ALA A 224 -1.14 1.81 -6.11
C ALA A 224 0.26 1.96 -5.48
N ALA A 225 0.38 2.78 -4.42
CA ALA A 225 1.65 2.94 -3.70
C ALA A 225 1.46 3.22 -2.20
N ILE A 226 2.14 2.43 -1.37
CA ILE A 226 2.38 2.74 0.04
C ILE A 226 3.56 3.73 0.09
N CYS A 227 3.29 4.97 0.49
CA CYS A 227 4.27 6.05 0.40
C CYS A 227 3.99 7.21 1.37
N ASP A 228 4.96 8.13 1.49
CA ASP A 228 4.77 9.42 2.16
C ASP A 228 3.89 10.35 1.31
N VAL A 229 2.57 10.20 1.47
CA VAL A 229 1.57 11.06 0.83
C VAL A 229 1.69 12.54 1.24
N THR A 230 2.39 12.85 2.34
CA THR A 230 2.58 14.26 2.76
C THR A 230 3.68 14.96 1.98
N ASP A 231 4.43 14.20 1.17
CA ASP A 231 5.41 14.74 0.27
C ASP A 231 4.75 15.26 -1.02
N THR A 232 4.44 16.56 -1.03
CA THR A 232 3.69 17.21 -2.11
C THR A 232 4.33 17.06 -3.49
N GLU A 233 5.65 17.04 -3.60
CA GLU A 233 6.34 16.84 -4.87
C GLU A 233 6.19 15.39 -5.38
N LEU A 234 6.09 14.41 -4.47
CA LEU A 234 5.84 13.00 -4.83
C LEU A 234 4.44 12.84 -5.42
N VAL A 235 3.45 13.39 -4.72
CA VAL A 235 2.06 13.35 -5.15
C VAL A 235 1.89 14.10 -6.48
N ASN A 236 2.49 15.29 -6.62
CA ASN A 236 2.43 16.05 -7.87
C ASN A 236 3.10 15.30 -9.03
N ALA A 237 4.23 14.63 -8.80
CA ALA A 237 4.90 13.83 -9.83
C ALA A 237 4.01 12.68 -10.30
N ALA A 238 3.32 11.99 -9.38
CA ALA A 238 2.37 10.95 -9.72
C ALA A 238 1.18 11.46 -10.52
N ILE A 239 0.52 12.54 -10.07
CA ILE A 239 -0.59 13.17 -10.79
C ILE A 239 -0.16 13.57 -12.20
N THR A 240 1.04 14.14 -12.33
CA THR A 240 1.60 14.54 -13.63
C THR A 240 1.87 13.33 -14.53
N ALA A 241 2.38 12.22 -13.98
CA ALA A 241 2.59 10.99 -14.73
C ALA A 241 1.26 10.41 -15.26
N GLU A 242 0.21 10.38 -14.43
CA GLU A 242 -1.13 9.95 -14.87
C GLU A 242 -1.72 10.87 -15.93
N LEU A 243 -1.53 12.19 -15.79
CA LEU A 243 -1.94 13.16 -16.79
C LEU A 243 -1.24 12.92 -18.13
N ILE A 244 0.08 12.68 -18.13
CA ILE A 244 0.85 12.39 -19.35
C ILE A 244 0.39 11.09 -20.03
N LYS A 245 0.00 10.08 -19.23
CA LYS A 245 -0.58 8.83 -19.73
C LYS A 245 -1.99 8.98 -20.32
N GLY A 246 -2.63 10.13 -20.13
CA GLY A 246 -4.00 10.37 -20.60
C GLY A 246 -5.08 9.82 -19.67
N GLU A 247 -4.74 9.47 -18.42
CA GLU A 247 -5.72 9.02 -17.41
C GLU A 247 -6.60 10.19 -16.91
N HIS A 248 -6.11 11.42 -17.08
CA HIS A 248 -6.82 12.65 -16.73
C HIS A 248 -6.85 13.61 -17.93
N ILE A 249 -7.93 14.37 -18.06
CA ILE A 249 -8.01 15.46 -19.06
C ILE A 249 -7.11 16.62 -18.62
N TYR A 250 -6.34 17.15 -19.57
CA TYR A 250 -5.45 18.29 -19.30
C TYR A 250 -6.20 19.55 -18.89
N SER A 251 -5.66 20.24 -17.89
CA SER A 251 -5.95 21.63 -17.58
C SER A 251 -4.72 22.29 -16.96
N ASP A 252 -4.56 23.61 -17.13
CA ASP A 252 -3.45 24.37 -16.52
C ASP A 252 -3.42 24.24 -14.98
N SER A 253 -4.56 23.90 -14.37
CA SER A 253 -4.72 23.69 -12.93
C SER A 253 -4.94 22.22 -12.54
N PHE A 254 -4.40 21.28 -13.30
CA PHE A 254 -4.65 19.83 -13.12
C PHE A 254 -4.38 19.32 -11.70
N ILE A 255 -3.35 19.83 -11.00
CA ILE A 255 -3.08 19.45 -9.60
C ILE A 255 -4.25 19.85 -8.69
N LYS A 256 -4.77 21.08 -8.84
CA LYS A 256 -5.91 21.56 -8.04
C LYS A 256 -7.19 20.77 -8.38
N ALA A 257 -7.39 20.48 -9.67
CA ALA A 257 -8.53 19.68 -10.12
C ALA A 257 -8.50 18.26 -9.52
N TYR A 258 -7.34 17.61 -9.54
CA TYR A 258 -7.14 16.29 -8.90
C TYR A 258 -7.45 16.33 -7.40
N GLN A 259 -6.92 17.32 -6.69
CA GLN A 259 -7.16 17.49 -5.24
C GLN A 259 -8.64 17.75 -4.94
N ALA A 260 -9.32 18.55 -5.77
CA ALA A 260 -10.75 18.82 -5.62
C ALA A 260 -11.60 17.56 -5.84
N ALA A 261 -11.22 16.71 -6.81
CA ALA A 261 -11.88 15.43 -7.07
C ALA A 261 -11.65 14.40 -5.94
N LYS A 262 -10.48 14.44 -5.29
CA LYS A 262 -10.11 13.54 -4.19
C LYS A 262 -10.66 13.94 -2.83
N LYS A 263 -11.05 15.20 -2.61
CA LYS A 263 -11.58 15.63 -1.31
C LYS A 263 -12.87 14.86 -1.00
N PRO A 264 -12.88 13.97 0.01
CA PRO A 264 -14.14 13.55 0.61
C PRO A 264 -14.81 14.82 1.14
N GLY A 265 -16.14 14.87 1.18
CA GLY A 265 -16.86 15.97 1.86
C GLY A 265 -16.49 16.03 3.34
N VAL A 266 -15.35 16.63 3.66
CA VAL A 266 -14.96 17.04 5.00
C VAL A 266 -15.62 18.40 5.14
N GLY A 267 -16.75 18.44 5.86
CA GLY A 267 -17.42 19.69 6.17
C GLY A 267 -16.42 20.70 6.72
N ASP A 268 -16.52 21.94 6.22
CA ASP A 268 -15.77 23.10 6.69
C ASP A 268 -15.90 23.31 8.21
#